data_AF-G8RLG2-F1
#
_entry.id   AF-G8RLG2-F1
#
_cell.length_a   1.000
_cell.length_b   1.000
_cell.length_c   1.000
_cell.angle_alpha   90.00
_cell.angle_beta   90.00
_cell.angle_gamma   90.00
#
_symmetry.space_group_name_H-M   'P 1'
#
loop_
_entity.id
_entity.type
_entity.pdbx_description
1 polymer ?
#
loop_
_entity_poly.entity_id
_entity_poly.type
_entity_poly.pdbx_seq_one_letter_code
_entity_poly.pdbx_strand_id
1 'polypeptide(L)'
;MADEKRSSRRRNRGEEKVGAEFRLEPSPYGNSALRSEGAARADALSTLDEAVAALMKWRSDYWGREDQDSLWIEARLEERVAVLRLQSMSDHEFRTQTLTGEDARQVCASVAERAAAAGTDYKELERINDEFRSKYKPPIMPTNLFLPTERDLSEKLMTSRTTDWYGKSLEELRADRGVVVHAAPAAN
;
A
#
# COMPACT_ATOMS: atom_id res chain seq x y z
N MET A 1 -3.94 -32.49 44.00
CA MET A 1 -2.85 -31.73 43.36
C MET A 1 -2.46 -32.50 42.10
N ALA A 2 -2.86 -32.00 40.94
CA ALA A 2 -2.56 -32.62 39.65
C ALA A 2 -1.34 -31.93 39.06
N ASP A 3 -0.30 -32.72 38.79
CA ASP A 3 0.97 -32.27 38.24
C ASP A 3 0.82 -32.08 36.72
N GLU A 4 0.71 -30.82 36.27
CA GLU A 4 0.70 -30.47 34.85
C GLU A 4 2.10 -30.70 34.25
N LYS A 5 2.25 -31.80 33.52
CA LYS A 5 3.42 -32.03 32.66
C LYS A 5 3.45 -31.00 31.54
N ARG A 6 4.20 -29.92 31.73
CA ARG A 6 4.59 -28.98 30.66
C ARG A 6 5.32 -29.74 29.56
N SER A 7 4.65 -29.89 28.42
CA SER A 7 5.24 -30.40 27.18
C SER A 7 6.31 -29.44 26.70
N SER A 8 7.58 -29.70 27.04
CA SER A 8 8.71 -29.02 26.46
C SER A 8 8.90 -29.51 25.03
N ARG A 9 8.32 -28.82 24.05
CA ARG A 9 8.73 -28.95 22.64
C ARG A 9 10.18 -28.45 22.50
N ARG A 10 11.15 -29.32 22.78
CA ARG A 10 12.52 -29.15 22.30
C ARG A 10 12.46 -29.27 20.77
N ARG A 11 12.49 -28.13 20.07
CA ARG A 11 12.80 -28.12 18.63
C ARG A 11 14.18 -28.76 18.46
N ASN A 12 14.25 -29.84 17.70
CA ASN A 12 15.52 -30.40 17.25
C ASN A 12 16.28 -29.30 16.50
N ARG A 13 17.38 -28.83 17.11
CA ARG A 13 18.37 -27.90 16.54
C ARG A 13 19.30 -28.66 15.58
N GLY A 14 18.71 -29.41 14.65
CA GLY A 14 19.42 -30.41 13.84
C GLY A 14 19.65 -30.03 12.38
N GLU A 15 18.86 -29.13 11.82
CA GLU A 15 19.00 -28.73 10.41
C GLU A 15 18.65 -27.25 10.30
N GLU A 16 19.64 -26.37 10.50
CA GLU A 16 19.57 -25.04 9.91
C GLU A 16 19.58 -25.24 8.39
N LYS A 17 18.40 -25.24 7.79
CA LYS A 17 18.29 -25.08 6.34
C LYS A 17 18.99 -23.76 6.03
N VAL A 18 20.07 -23.82 5.25
CA VAL A 18 20.68 -22.65 4.63
C VAL A 18 19.52 -21.86 4.03
N GLY A 19 19.32 -20.64 4.52
CA GLY A 19 18.25 -19.77 4.03
C GLY A 19 18.41 -19.55 2.52
N ALA A 20 17.39 -18.98 1.88
CA ALA A 20 17.55 -18.57 0.48
C ALA A 20 18.81 -17.69 0.36
N GLU A 21 19.72 -18.04 -0.53
CA GLU A 21 20.87 -17.19 -0.84
C GLU A 21 20.34 -15.84 -1.29
N PHE A 22 20.85 -14.76 -0.69
CA PHE A 22 20.51 -13.42 -1.13
C PHE A 22 20.94 -13.28 -2.59
N ARG A 23 19.96 -13.05 -3.47
CA ARG A 23 20.24 -12.80 -4.87
C ARG A 23 20.97 -11.46 -4.98
N LEU A 24 22.27 -11.51 -5.25
CA LEU A 24 23.09 -10.32 -5.51
C LEU A 24 22.98 -9.85 -6.97
N GLU A 25 22.60 -10.75 -7.87
CA GLU A 25 22.36 -10.41 -9.26
C GLU A 25 21.03 -9.66 -9.43
N PRO A 26 20.98 -8.62 -10.29
CA PRO A 26 19.75 -7.94 -10.62
C PRO A 26 18.63 -8.92 -11.01
N SER A 27 17.39 -8.59 -10.62
CA SER A 27 16.22 -9.35 -11.08
C SER A 27 16.22 -9.41 -12.61
N PRO A 28 15.98 -10.59 -13.21
CA PRO A 28 15.87 -10.74 -14.66
C PRO A 28 14.51 -10.22 -15.15
N TYR A 29 13.62 -9.87 -14.22
CA TYR A 29 12.31 -9.29 -14.45
C TYR A 29 12.35 -7.77 -14.26
N GLY A 30 11.80 -7.05 -15.25
CA GLY A 30 11.75 -5.59 -15.30
C GLY A 30 12.75 -4.98 -16.29
N ASN A 31 12.56 -3.71 -16.61
CA ASN A 31 13.45 -2.96 -17.51
C ASN A 31 14.54 -2.23 -16.69
N SER A 32 15.77 -2.76 -16.74
CA SER A 32 16.91 -2.19 -16.01
C SER A 32 17.24 -0.75 -16.39
N ALA A 33 17.06 -0.36 -17.66
CA ALA A 33 17.31 1.00 -18.11
C ALA A 33 16.28 1.97 -17.51
N LEU A 34 15.00 1.59 -17.54
CA LEU A 34 13.92 2.39 -16.96
C LEU A 34 14.08 2.54 -15.44
N ARG A 35 14.46 1.47 -14.74
CA ARG A 35 14.77 1.52 -13.29
C ARG A 35 15.96 2.42 -13.00
N SER A 36 17.02 2.35 -13.80
CA SER A 36 18.19 3.22 -13.64
C SER A 36 17.83 4.69 -13.83
N GLU A 37 17.00 5.00 -14.83
CA GLU A 37 16.49 6.36 -15.06
C GLU A 37 15.60 6.83 -13.89
N GLY A 38 14.69 5.97 -13.42
CA GLY A 38 13.82 6.27 -12.27
C GLY A 38 14.62 6.54 -11.00
N ALA A 39 15.66 5.74 -10.72
CA ALA A 39 16.56 5.95 -9.59
C ALA A 39 17.34 7.26 -9.71
N ALA A 40 17.92 7.53 -10.88
CA ALA A 40 18.65 8.78 -11.12
C ALA A 40 17.75 10.02 -10.93
N ARG A 41 16.48 9.95 -11.35
CA ARG A 41 15.49 11.00 -11.09
C ARG A 41 15.22 11.16 -9.60
N ALA A 42 15.07 10.06 -8.85
CA ALA A 42 14.86 10.12 -7.41
C ALA A 42 16.06 10.76 -6.70
N ASP A 43 17.29 10.34 -7.03
CA ASP A 43 18.51 10.84 -6.41
C ASP A 43 18.76 12.33 -6.69
N ALA A 44 18.31 12.83 -7.83
CA ALA A 44 18.44 14.23 -8.22
C ALA A 44 17.54 15.19 -7.41
N LEU A 45 16.49 14.70 -6.74
CA LEU A 45 15.57 15.54 -5.96
C LEU A 45 16.27 16.04 -4.70
N SER A 46 16.38 17.35 -4.51
CA SER A 46 17.25 17.92 -3.47
C SER A 46 16.50 18.43 -2.25
N THR A 47 15.22 18.75 -2.40
CA THR A 47 14.38 19.29 -1.33
C THR A 47 13.20 18.36 -1.05
N LEU A 48 12.67 18.43 0.18
CA LEU A 48 11.52 17.62 0.60
C LEU A 48 10.29 17.92 -0.28
N ASP A 49 10.02 19.19 -0.58
CA ASP A 49 8.86 19.61 -1.38
C ASP A 49 8.93 19.08 -2.82
N GLU A 50 10.09 19.15 -3.47
CA GLU A 50 10.32 18.56 -4.79
C GLU A 50 10.06 17.05 -4.77
N ALA A 51 10.58 16.37 -3.75
CA ALA A 51 10.45 14.92 -3.65
C ALA A 51 9.01 14.48 -3.39
N VAL A 52 8.29 15.20 -2.53
CA VAL A 52 6.86 14.98 -2.28
C VAL A 52 6.05 15.21 -3.55
N ALA A 53 6.29 16.32 -4.26
CA ALA A 53 5.59 16.61 -5.51
C ALA A 53 5.85 15.52 -6.57
N ALA A 54 7.09 15.05 -6.71
CA ALA A 54 7.45 13.97 -7.62
C ALA A 54 6.75 12.66 -7.27
N LEU A 55 6.73 12.27 -5.99
CA LEU A 55 6.04 11.06 -5.52
C LEU A 55 4.52 11.14 -5.73
N MET A 56 3.91 12.27 -5.37
CA MET A 56 2.47 12.48 -5.53
C MET A 56 2.06 12.47 -7.00
N LYS A 57 2.88 13.08 -7.88
CA LYS A 57 2.66 13.00 -9.32
C LYS A 57 2.78 11.56 -9.82
N TRP A 58 3.81 10.83 -9.39
CA TRP A 58 4.01 9.43 -9.76
C TRP A 58 2.79 8.57 -9.41
N ARG A 59 2.29 8.71 -8.18
CA ARG A 59 1.06 8.03 -7.75
C ARG A 59 -0.13 8.46 -8.60
N SER A 60 -0.31 9.76 -8.87
CA SER A 60 -1.40 10.21 -9.74
C SER A 60 -1.35 9.63 -11.15
N ASP A 61 -0.16 9.43 -11.71
CA ASP A 61 0.00 8.93 -13.09
C ASP A 61 -0.17 7.40 -13.18
N TYR A 62 0.28 6.66 -12.15
CA TYR A 62 0.43 5.20 -12.20
C TYR A 62 -0.46 4.41 -11.23
N TRP A 63 -1.17 5.05 -10.30
CA TRP A 63 -2.04 4.35 -9.34
C TRP A 63 -3.17 3.60 -10.04
N GLY A 64 -3.30 2.31 -9.74
CA GLY A 64 -4.23 1.39 -10.41
C GLY A 64 -3.85 1.03 -11.86
N ARG A 65 -2.66 1.46 -12.30
CA ARG A 65 -2.07 1.21 -13.63
C ARG A 65 -0.64 0.71 -13.49
N GLU A 66 -0.35 0.04 -12.38
CA GLU A 66 0.98 -0.42 -12.05
C GLU A 66 1.45 -1.45 -13.09
N ASP A 67 2.60 -1.17 -13.69
CA ASP A 67 3.34 -2.09 -14.52
C ASP A 67 4.48 -2.79 -13.74
N GLN A 68 5.24 -3.63 -14.43
CA GLN A 68 6.35 -4.42 -13.90
C GLN A 68 7.45 -3.61 -13.18
N ASP A 69 7.57 -2.30 -13.42
CA ASP A 69 8.65 -1.45 -12.92
C ASP A 69 8.15 -0.28 -12.06
N SER A 70 6.89 0.12 -12.23
CA SER A 70 6.27 1.26 -11.56
C SER A 70 6.35 1.21 -10.03
N LEU A 71 6.12 0.03 -9.44
CA LEU A 71 6.22 -0.22 -7.99
C LEU A 71 7.65 -0.07 -7.48
N TRP A 72 8.64 -0.48 -8.29
CA TRP A 72 10.05 -0.37 -7.92
C TRP A 72 10.49 1.10 -7.95
N ILE A 73 10.06 1.85 -8.98
CA ILE A 73 10.37 3.27 -9.10
C ILE A 73 9.69 4.07 -8.00
N GLU A 74 8.43 3.75 -7.68
CA GLU A 74 7.73 4.36 -6.54
C GLU A 74 8.53 4.15 -5.25
N ALA A 75 9.01 2.94 -4.98
CA ALA A 75 9.82 2.66 -3.81
C ALA A 75 11.13 3.48 -3.74
N ARG A 76 11.76 3.79 -4.89
CA ARG A 76 12.93 4.71 -4.93
C ARG A 76 12.55 6.13 -4.55
N LEU A 77 11.41 6.62 -5.04
CA LEU A 77 10.89 7.95 -4.69
C LEU A 77 10.52 8.00 -3.19
N GLU A 78 9.88 6.95 -2.67
CA GLU A 78 9.55 6.81 -1.26
C GLU A 78 10.79 6.85 -0.37
N GLU A 79 11.86 6.14 -0.73
CA GLU A 79 13.13 6.20 0.00
C GLU A 79 13.72 7.61 0.02
N ARG A 80 13.73 8.30 -1.13
CA ARG A 80 14.25 9.66 -1.22
C ARG A 80 13.46 10.62 -0.33
N VAL A 81 12.13 10.55 -0.40
CA VAL A 81 11.24 11.36 0.45
C VAL A 81 11.48 11.06 1.93
N ALA A 82 11.63 9.78 2.32
CA ALA A 82 11.88 9.40 3.70
C ALA A 82 13.22 9.97 4.25
N VAL A 83 14.28 9.95 3.44
CA VAL A 83 15.58 10.53 3.81
C VAL A 83 15.46 12.05 4.00
N LEU A 84 14.87 12.75 3.04
CA LEU A 84 14.70 14.20 3.09
C LEU A 84 13.77 14.62 4.24
N ARG A 85 12.75 13.81 4.53
CA ARG A 85 11.83 13.99 5.66
C ARG A 85 12.58 13.99 6.98
N LEU A 86 13.45 13.00 7.19
CA LEU A 86 14.25 12.89 8.42
C LEU A 86 15.24 14.06 8.59
N GLN A 87 15.73 14.63 7.49
CA GLN A 87 16.67 15.75 7.51
C GLN A 87 15.98 17.10 7.76
N SER A 88 14.71 17.25 7.38
CA SER A 88 14.04 18.55 7.30
C SER A 88 13.00 18.79 8.40
N MET A 89 12.45 17.74 9.01
CA MET A 89 11.38 17.86 10.01
C MET A 89 11.89 17.63 11.43
N SER A 90 11.26 18.30 12.40
CA SER A 90 11.45 17.97 13.81
C SER A 90 10.81 16.63 14.16
N ASP A 91 11.26 16.02 15.27
CA ASP A 91 10.67 14.78 15.82
C ASP A 91 9.16 14.87 16.04
N HIS A 92 8.66 16.06 16.43
CA HIS A 92 7.24 16.28 16.64
C HIS A 92 6.49 16.24 15.32
N GLU A 93 6.87 17.08 14.37
CA GLU A 93 6.25 17.16 13.04
C GLU A 93 6.32 15.80 12.32
N PHE A 94 7.45 15.10 12.43
CA PHE A 94 7.64 13.77 11.87
C PHE A 94 6.56 12.79 12.34
N ARG A 95 6.06 12.92 13.57
CA ARG A 95 5.06 12.00 14.15
C ARG A 95 3.62 12.47 14.01
N THR A 96 3.40 13.76 13.75
CA THR A 96 2.05 14.38 13.81
C THR A 96 1.56 14.92 12.48
N GLN A 97 2.45 15.25 11.54
CA GLN A 97 2.07 15.86 10.26
C GLN A 97 2.20 14.89 9.09
N THR A 98 1.35 15.08 8.09
CA THR A 98 1.57 14.54 6.75
C THR A 98 2.49 15.47 5.96
N LEU A 99 3.15 14.92 4.94
CA LEU A 99 3.96 15.71 4.01
C LEU A 99 3.14 16.56 3.04
N THR A 100 1.81 16.48 3.11
CA THR A 100 0.87 17.36 2.41
C THR A 100 0.45 18.56 3.25
N GLY A 101 0.99 18.71 4.47
CA GLY A 101 0.74 19.83 5.38
C GLY A 101 -0.48 19.65 6.31
N GLU A 102 -1.12 18.48 6.29
CA GLU A 102 -2.30 18.18 7.11
C GLU A 102 -1.88 17.57 8.47
N ASP A 103 -2.66 17.80 9.53
CA ASP A 103 -2.50 17.02 10.77
C ASP A 103 -2.93 15.58 10.51
N ALA A 104 -2.03 14.63 10.74
CA ALA A 104 -2.25 13.25 10.38
C ALA A 104 -3.38 12.59 11.20
N ARG A 105 -3.61 13.02 12.44
CA ARG A 105 -4.72 12.49 13.26
C ARG A 105 -6.07 13.01 12.76
N GLN A 106 -6.13 14.26 12.34
CA GLN A 106 -7.34 14.83 11.73
C GLN A 106 -7.69 14.13 10.41
N VAL A 107 -6.68 13.81 9.58
CA VAL A 107 -6.89 13.00 8.37
C VAL A 107 -7.47 11.64 8.73
N CYS A 108 -6.87 10.92 9.69
CA CYS A 108 -7.38 9.62 10.14
C CYS A 108 -8.83 9.70 10.65
N ALA A 109 -9.16 10.74 11.42
CA ALA A 109 -10.51 10.95 11.95
C ALA A 109 -11.52 11.21 10.82
N SER A 110 -11.19 12.10 9.89
CA SER A 110 -12.02 12.41 8.72
C SER A 110 -12.28 11.17 7.85
N VAL A 111 -11.25 10.34 7.64
CA VAL A 111 -11.39 9.07 6.89
C VAL A 111 -12.28 8.08 7.63
N ALA A 112 -12.16 7.97 8.95
CA ALA A 112 -13.03 7.12 9.76
C ALA A 112 -14.49 7.58 9.73
N GLU A 113 -14.74 8.89 9.78
CA GLU A 113 -16.09 9.47 9.65
C GLU A 113 -16.71 9.17 8.29
N ARG A 114 -15.95 9.33 7.20
CA ARG A 114 -16.39 8.99 5.85
C ARG A 114 -16.73 7.50 5.72
N ALA A 115 -15.88 6.62 6.25
CA ALA A 115 -16.12 5.18 6.25
C ALA A 115 -17.32 4.80 7.14
N ALA A 116 -17.57 5.51 8.23
CA ALA A 116 -18.78 5.34 9.04
C ALA A 116 -20.04 5.72 8.24
N ALA A 117 -20.02 6.88 7.57
CA ALA A 117 -21.13 7.36 6.74
C ALA A 117 -21.44 6.44 5.55
N ALA A 118 -20.43 5.79 4.95
CA ALA A 118 -20.62 4.81 3.88
C ALA A 118 -21.41 3.56 4.33
N GLY A 119 -21.52 3.29 5.63
CA GLY A 119 -22.27 2.15 6.14
C GLY A 119 -21.75 0.81 5.61
N THR A 120 -22.59 0.10 4.85
CA THR A 120 -22.29 -1.19 4.20
C THR A 120 -22.08 -1.08 2.69
N ASP A 121 -22.04 0.14 2.13
CA ASP A 121 -21.74 0.34 0.72
C ASP A 121 -20.27 0.02 0.43
N TYR A 122 -20.01 -1.21 -0.02
CA TYR A 122 -18.63 -1.66 -0.27
C TYR A 122 -17.96 -0.89 -1.41
N LYS A 123 -18.71 -0.30 -2.35
CA LYS A 123 -18.10 0.46 -3.46
C LYS A 123 -17.59 1.81 -2.95
N GLU A 124 -18.37 2.47 -2.10
CA GLU A 124 -17.93 3.71 -1.46
C GLU A 124 -16.76 3.45 -0.49
N LEU A 125 -16.80 2.34 0.25
CA LEU A 125 -15.66 1.91 1.08
C LEU A 125 -14.40 1.60 0.26
N GLU A 126 -14.53 0.93 -0.90
CA GLU A 126 -13.42 0.68 -1.83
C GLU A 126 -12.82 2.01 -2.32
N ARG A 127 -13.67 2.98 -2.68
CA ARG A 127 -13.25 4.32 -3.11
C ARG A 127 -12.54 5.10 -2.00
N ILE A 128 -13.08 5.10 -0.78
CA ILE A 128 -12.47 5.77 0.38
C ILE A 128 -11.10 5.16 0.69
N ASN A 129 -10.99 3.83 0.67
CA ASN A 129 -9.73 3.14 0.95
C ASN A 129 -8.68 3.44 -0.15
N ASP A 130 -9.08 3.39 -1.41
CA ASP A 130 -8.19 3.70 -2.54
C ASP A 130 -7.70 5.16 -2.52
N GLU A 131 -8.58 6.12 -2.22
CA GLU A 131 -8.22 7.52 -2.03
C GLU A 131 -7.27 7.73 -0.84
N PHE A 132 -7.50 7.03 0.28
CA PHE A 132 -6.63 7.10 1.44
C PHE A 132 -5.22 6.58 1.12
N ARG A 133 -5.13 5.42 0.48
CA ARG A 133 -3.85 4.80 0.11
C ARG A 133 -3.09 5.63 -0.92
N SER A 134 -3.75 6.07 -2.00
CA SER A 134 -3.11 6.86 -3.06
C SER A 134 -2.55 8.18 -2.53
N LYS A 135 -3.25 8.85 -1.60
CA LYS A 135 -2.81 10.13 -1.05
C LYS A 135 -1.84 9.99 0.12
N TYR A 136 -2.04 9.04 1.03
CA TYR A 136 -1.37 9.03 2.33
C TYR A 136 -0.43 7.86 2.59
N LYS A 137 -0.28 6.91 1.66
CA LYS A 137 0.69 5.81 1.81
C LYS A 137 2.06 6.38 2.22
N PRO A 138 2.74 5.80 3.23
CA PRO A 138 4.06 6.26 3.66
C PRO A 138 5.03 6.41 2.48
N PRO A 139 5.95 7.38 2.52
CA PRO A 139 6.30 8.25 3.66
C PRO A 139 5.47 9.53 3.78
N ILE A 140 4.32 9.66 3.09
CA ILE A 140 3.47 10.86 3.21
C ILE A 140 2.89 11.01 4.61
N MET A 141 2.23 9.96 5.13
CA MET A 141 1.72 9.92 6.50
C MET A 141 2.69 9.15 7.43
N PRO A 142 2.77 9.49 8.73
CA PRO A 142 3.45 8.64 9.71
C PRO A 142 2.86 7.21 9.72
N THR A 143 3.72 6.20 9.59
CA THR A 143 3.31 4.79 9.50
C THR A 143 2.48 4.30 10.69
N ASN A 144 2.75 4.82 11.89
CA ASN A 144 2.02 4.51 13.11
C ASN A 144 0.57 5.05 13.11
N LEU A 145 0.23 5.96 12.20
CA LEU A 145 -1.14 6.43 11.98
C LEU A 145 -1.75 5.78 10.73
N PHE A 146 -0.96 5.64 9.67
CA PHE A 146 -1.43 5.03 8.43
C PHE A 146 -1.88 3.57 8.61
N LEU A 147 -1.05 2.71 9.21
CA LEU A 147 -1.34 1.27 9.29
C LEU A 147 -2.59 0.94 10.13
N PRO A 148 -2.82 1.56 11.31
CA PRO A 148 -4.08 1.35 12.03
C PRO A 148 -5.32 1.80 11.25
N THR A 149 -5.26 2.96 10.57
CA THR A 149 -6.38 3.43 9.74
C THR A 149 -6.63 2.48 8.56
N GLU A 150 -5.58 2.02 7.89
CA GLU A 150 -5.67 1.05 6.79
C GLU A 150 -6.27 -0.28 7.25
N ARG A 151 -5.89 -0.76 8.43
CA ARG A 151 -6.48 -1.96 9.05
C ARG A 151 -7.98 -1.80 9.20
N ASP A 152 -8.43 -0.71 9.81
CA ASP A 152 -9.84 -0.47 10.12
C ASP A 152 -10.68 -0.31 8.83
N LEU A 153 -10.15 0.40 7.84
CA LEU A 153 -10.77 0.51 6.51
C LEU A 153 -10.88 -0.84 5.81
N SER A 154 -9.79 -1.61 5.81
CA SER A 154 -9.74 -2.91 5.14
C SER A 154 -10.67 -3.92 5.80
N GLU A 155 -10.72 -3.96 7.14
CA GLU A 155 -11.65 -4.82 7.88
C GLU A 155 -13.10 -4.51 7.49
N LYS A 156 -13.48 -3.23 7.55
CA LYS A 156 -14.84 -2.81 7.19
C LYS A 156 -15.19 -3.10 5.73
N LEU A 157 -14.26 -2.87 4.81
CA LEU A 157 -14.42 -3.18 3.39
C LEU A 157 -14.61 -4.68 3.17
N MET A 158 -13.78 -5.52 3.78
CA MET A 158 -13.89 -6.99 3.67
C MET A 158 -15.23 -7.49 4.19
N THR A 159 -15.66 -7.05 5.37
CA THR A 159 -16.95 -7.45 5.96
C THR A 159 -18.13 -7.01 5.07
N SER A 160 -18.09 -5.79 4.54
CA SER A 160 -19.16 -5.27 3.69
C SER A 160 -19.22 -5.98 2.35
N ARG A 161 -18.06 -6.23 1.72
CA ARG A 161 -17.97 -6.87 0.39
C ARG A 161 -18.34 -8.35 0.45
N THR A 162 -18.02 -9.04 1.55
CA THR A 162 -18.30 -10.49 1.74
C THR A 162 -19.72 -10.81 2.16
N THR A 163 -20.52 -9.81 2.53
CA THR A 163 -21.95 -9.98 2.75
C THR A 163 -22.62 -10.36 1.44
N ASP A 164 -23.26 -11.53 1.41
CA ASP A 164 -23.92 -12.08 0.22
C ASP A 164 -23.00 -12.14 -1.02
N TRP A 165 -21.76 -12.58 -0.83
CA TRP A 165 -20.72 -12.61 -1.88
C TRP A 165 -21.15 -13.33 -3.17
N TYR A 166 -22.01 -14.35 -3.07
CA TYR A 166 -22.50 -15.13 -4.21
C TYR A 166 -23.91 -14.74 -4.67
N GLY A 167 -24.48 -13.65 -4.15
CA GLY A 167 -25.85 -13.23 -4.47
C GLY A 167 -26.03 -12.69 -5.89
N LYS A 168 -24.97 -12.12 -6.50
CA LYS A 168 -24.98 -11.61 -7.89
C LYS A 168 -24.42 -12.65 -8.87
N SER A 169 -25.03 -12.75 -10.05
CA SER A 169 -24.48 -13.46 -11.20
C SER A 169 -23.22 -12.77 -11.75
N LEU A 170 -22.45 -13.48 -12.60
CA LEU A 170 -21.27 -12.90 -13.25
C LEU A 170 -21.66 -11.77 -14.21
N GLU A 171 -22.79 -11.87 -14.90
CA GLU A 171 -23.32 -10.85 -15.80
C GLU A 171 -23.64 -9.56 -15.04
N GLU A 172 -24.31 -9.68 -13.90
CA GLU A 172 -24.60 -8.54 -13.01
C GLU A 172 -23.32 -7.92 -12.45
N LEU A 173 -22.37 -8.73 -12.00
CA LEU A 173 -21.08 -8.23 -11.50
C LEU A 173 -20.28 -7.48 -12.57
N ARG A 174 -20.28 -7.96 -13.83
CA ARG A 174 -19.61 -7.28 -14.95
C ARG A 174 -20.26 -5.93 -15.25
N ALA A 175 -21.59 -5.88 -15.31
CA ALA A 175 -22.32 -4.64 -15.51
C ALA A 175 -22.10 -3.65 -14.35
N ASP A 176 -22.15 -4.14 -13.12
CA ASP A 176 -22.00 -3.36 -11.89
C ASP A 176 -20.58 -2.78 -11.70
N ARG A 177 -19.55 -3.49 -12.19
CA ARG A 177 -18.14 -3.04 -12.25
C ARG A 177 -17.87 -2.16 -13.47
N GLY A 178 -18.71 -2.23 -14.51
CA GLY A 178 -18.56 -1.45 -15.75
C GLY A 178 -17.44 -1.95 -16.67
N VAL A 179 -17.14 -3.25 -16.67
CA VAL A 179 -16.05 -3.81 -17.50
C VAL A 179 -16.46 -3.98 -18.96
N VAL A 180 -15.50 -3.80 -19.87
CA VAL A 180 -15.65 -4.21 -21.27
C VAL A 180 -15.33 -5.70 -21.36
N VAL A 181 -16.32 -6.49 -21.80
CA VAL A 181 -16.16 -7.94 -21.96
C VAL A 181 -15.60 -8.22 -23.35
N HIS A 182 -14.34 -8.69 -23.41
CA HIS A 182 -13.76 -9.21 -24.65
C HIS A 182 -14.18 -10.67 -24.84
N ALA A 183 -14.46 -11.05 -26.09
CA ALA A 183 -14.80 -12.43 -26.42
C ALA A 183 -13.67 -13.38 -26.02
N ALA A 184 -14.01 -14.52 -25.43
CA ALA A 184 -13.03 -15.58 -25.19
C ALA A 184 -12.45 -16.04 -26.54
N PRO A 185 -11.14 -16.29 -26.65
CA PRO A 185 -10.59 -16.94 -27.83
C PRO A 185 -11.33 -18.27 -28.05
N ALA A 186 -11.62 -18.59 -29.31
CA ALA A 186 -12.25 -19.86 -29.65
C ALA A 186 -11.46 -21.00 -29.01
N ALA A 187 -12.15 -21.93 -28.35
CA ALA A 187 -11.53 -23.11 -27.81
C ALA A 187 -10.88 -23.88 -28.97
N ASN A 188 -9.55 -24.01 -28.92
CA ASN A 188 -8.80 -24.91 -29.81
C ASN A 188 -8.97 -26.35 -29.37
#